data_AF-A0A8H6LU28-F1
#
_entry.id   AF-A0A8H6LU28-F1
#
_cell.length_a   1.000
_cell.length_b   1.000
_cell.length_c   1.000
_cell.angle_alpha   90.00
_cell.angle_beta   90.00
_cell.angle_gamma   90.00
#
_symmetry.space_group_name_H-M   'P 1'
#
loop_
_entity.id
_entity.type
_entity.pdbx_description
1 polymer ?
#
loop_
_entity_poly.entity_id
_entity_poly.type
_entity_poly.pdbx_seq_one_letter_code
_entity_poly.pdbx_strand_id
1 'polypeptide(L)'
;MIWSSSLSGFLNRADEYGRPGSEFKPPRSSLELAYTYTAMLDPDGFGLAIFQSDGSLDSDPTRWYAVDMYGRILHLQAEDVARLQTLFKRVREGVYFTKSRRWELEQRVSCMPGERLVFPKEVGSLPPVPSEDHSAEEFRIMRVAGFDYSDRRLVNPVDGFKEIPEELFELMGLVWEGLDGPGSSYAPGAPKKDEIVLNYVRSMLGERAFGL
;
A
#
# COMPACT_ATOMS: atom_id res chain seq x y z
N MET A 1 -17.71 7.14 13.86
CA MET A 1 -16.62 6.94 14.84
C MET A 1 -15.36 7.55 14.25
N ILE A 2 -14.44 8.06 15.06
CA ILE A 2 -13.10 8.45 14.58
C ILE A 2 -12.29 7.17 14.53
N TRP A 3 -11.73 6.79 13.38
CA TRP A 3 -10.80 5.65 13.31
C TRP A 3 -9.64 5.89 14.28
N SER A 4 -9.39 4.91 15.14
CA SER A 4 -8.30 4.94 16.10
C SER A 4 -7.54 3.63 15.99
N SER A 5 -6.30 3.71 15.52
CA SER A 5 -5.42 2.57 15.37
C SER A 5 -4.21 2.72 16.27
N SER A 6 -3.78 1.62 16.88
CA SER A 6 -2.50 1.57 17.60
C SER A 6 -1.28 1.69 16.67
N LEU A 7 -1.50 1.51 15.37
CA LEU A 7 -0.53 1.68 14.28
C LEU A 7 -0.63 3.07 13.64
N SER A 8 -1.62 3.90 13.99
CA SER A 8 -1.76 5.22 13.38
C SER A 8 -0.52 6.07 13.62
N GLY A 9 -0.12 6.82 12.61
CA GLY A 9 1.08 7.67 12.60
C GLY A 9 2.38 6.89 12.50
N PHE A 10 2.37 5.63 12.03
CA PHE A 10 3.61 4.85 11.89
C PHE A 10 4.60 5.50 10.92
N LEU A 11 4.10 6.16 9.86
CA LEU A 11 4.96 6.93 8.94
C LEU A 11 5.54 8.18 9.60
N ASN A 12 4.82 8.81 10.54
CA ASN A 12 5.31 9.98 11.27
C ASN A 12 6.38 9.61 12.32
N ARG A 13 6.36 8.36 12.81
CA ARG A 13 7.40 7.84 13.72
C ARG A 13 8.61 7.27 12.97
N ALA A 14 8.51 7.06 11.67
CA ALA A 14 9.57 6.51 10.86
C ALA A 14 10.71 7.52 10.68
N ASP A 15 11.94 7.03 10.60
CA ASP A 15 13.12 7.87 10.34
C ASP A 15 13.30 8.07 8.84
N GLU A 16 13.80 9.23 8.40
CA GLU A 16 14.09 9.45 6.99
C GLU A 16 15.26 8.56 6.50
N TYR A 17 15.16 8.08 5.25
CA TYR A 17 16.27 7.43 4.58
C TYR A 17 17.40 8.43 4.33
N GLY A 18 18.50 8.26 5.06
CA GLY A 18 19.63 9.20 5.02
C GLY A 18 20.52 9.14 3.77
N ARG A 19 20.10 8.45 2.68
CA ARG A 19 20.86 8.31 1.44
C ARG A 19 20.05 8.82 0.24
N PRO A 20 20.72 9.16 -0.89
CA PRO A 20 20.02 9.56 -2.11
C PRO A 20 19.01 8.50 -2.57
N GLY A 21 17.84 8.93 -3.03
CA GLY A 21 16.79 8.03 -3.56
C GLY A 21 17.27 7.16 -4.73
N SER A 22 18.26 7.62 -5.50
CA SER A 22 18.91 6.84 -6.57
C SER A 22 19.65 5.59 -6.08
N GLU A 23 19.99 5.51 -4.80
CA GLU A 23 20.60 4.35 -4.15
C GLU A 23 19.56 3.37 -3.59
N PHE A 24 18.29 3.79 -3.49
CA PHE A 24 17.21 2.93 -3.03
C PHE A 24 16.78 1.96 -4.14
N LYS A 25 17.38 0.77 -4.12
CA LYS A 25 17.11 -0.31 -5.07
C LYS A 25 16.83 -1.65 -4.37
N PRO A 26 15.81 -1.73 -3.50
CA PRO A 26 15.41 -3.00 -2.90
C PRO A 26 15.03 -4.01 -4.00
N PRO A 27 15.46 -5.28 -3.92
CA PRO A 27 15.06 -6.27 -4.92
C PRO A 27 13.54 -6.48 -4.88
N ARG A 28 12.94 -6.82 -6.03
CA ARG A 28 11.48 -6.98 -6.12
C ARG A 28 10.90 -7.98 -5.12
N SER A 29 11.65 -9.02 -4.77
CA SER A 29 11.30 -10.01 -3.75
C SER A 29 11.11 -9.43 -2.34
N SER A 30 11.66 -8.25 -2.05
CA SER A 30 11.50 -7.55 -0.77
C SER A 30 10.14 -6.85 -0.60
N LEU A 31 9.36 -6.70 -1.66
CA LEU A 31 8.06 -6.04 -1.60
C LEU A 31 7.10 -6.86 -0.73
N GLU A 32 6.51 -6.21 0.28
CA GLU A 32 5.56 -6.83 1.22
C GLU A 32 4.13 -6.41 0.91
N LEU A 33 3.95 -5.13 0.59
CA LEU A 33 2.66 -4.52 0.29
C LEU A 33 2.88 -3.32 -0.64
N ALA A 34 1.98 -3.15 -1.60
CA ALA A 34 1.80 -1.87 -2.27
C ALA A 34 0.34 -1.45 -2.26
N TYR A 35 0.13 -0.14 -2.24
CA TYR A 35 -1.14 0.53 -2.32
C TYR A 35 -1.14 1.45 -3.55
N THR A 36 -2.04 1.15 -4.48
CA THR A 36 -2.29 1.95 -5.68
C THR A 36 -3.74 2.39 -5.70
N TYR A 37 -4.05 3.44 -6.44
CA TYR A 37 -5.40 3.92 -6.61
C TYR A 37 -5.63 4.40 -8.04
N THR A 38 -6.89 4.43 -8.46
CA THR A 38 -7.33 5.00 -9.72
C THR A 38 -8.30 6.12 -9.41
N ALA A 39 -7.92 7.33 -9.77
CA ALA A 39 -8.74 8.53 -9.69
C ALA A 39 -8.85 9.18 -11.08
N MET A 40 -9.82 10.07 -11.25
CA MET A 40 -10.09 10.71 -12.55
C MET A 40 -8.91 11.56 -13.07
N LEU A 41 -8.12 12.13 -12.15
CA LEU A 41 -6.94 12.94 -12.48
C LEU A 41 -5.62 12.15 -12.43
N ASP A 42 -5.64 10.96 -11.83
CA ASP A 42 -4.47 10.10 -11.66
C ASP A 42 -4.92 8.63 -11.81
N PRO A 43 -5.06 8.12 -13.05
CA PRO A 43 -5.57 6.78 -13.29
C PRO A 43 -4.62 5.69 -12.75
N ASP A 44 -3.34 6.01 -12.64
CA ASP A 44 -2.24 5.12 -12.22
C ASP A 44 -1.60 5.62 -10.91
N GLY A 45 -2.45 6.08 -9.99
CA GLY A 45 -2.05 6.62 -8.70
C GLY A 45 -1.28 5.63 -7.85
N PHE A 46 -0.20 6.12 -7.24
CA PHE A 46 0.61 5.40 -6.26
C PHE A 46 0.48 6.07 -4.90
N GLY A 47 0.26 5.29 -3.85
CA GLY A 47 0.11 5.83 -2.49
C GLY A 47 1.17 5.37 -1.50
N LEU A 48 1.45 4.06 -1.45
CA LEU A 48 2.42 3.50 -0.49
C LEU A 48 3.02 2.20 -1.02
N ALA A 49 4.29 1.94 -0.74
CA ALA A 49 4.88 0.61 -0.83
C ALA A 49 5.72 0.32 0.41
N ILE A 50 5.71 -0.93 0.87
CA ILE A 50 6.48 -1.39 2.02
C ILE A 50 7.39 -2.53 1.58
N PHE A 51 8.65 -2.44 1.99
CA PHE A 51 9.72 -3.36 1.65
C PHE A 51 10.40 -3.90 2.91
N GLN A 52 10.70 -5.19 2.93
CA GLN A 52 11.57 -5.80 3.92
C GLN A 52 13.00 -5.88 3.39
N SER A 53 13.97 -5.30 4.09
CA SER A 53 15.40 -5.44 3.75
C SER A 53 15.78 -6.91 3.63
N ASP A 54 16.50 -7.27 2.57
CA ASP A 54 17.15 -8.58 2.43
C ASP A 54 18.65 -8.50 2.72
N GLY A 55 19.13 -7.35 3.22
CA GLY A 55 20.55 -7.07 3.43
C GLY A 55 21.24 -6.34 2.25
N SER A 56 20.56 -6.17 1.11
CA SER A 56 21.14 -5.48 -0.06
C SER A 56 21.22 -3.95 0.09
N LEU A 57 20.25 -3.36 0.81
CA LEU A 57 20.18 -1.91 1.05
C LEU A 57 20.98 -1.48 2.27
N ASP A 58 20.87 -2.24 3.36
CA ASP A 58 21.54 -2.01 4.63
C ASP A 58 22.07 -3.32 5.18
N SER A 59 23.13 -3.24 5.98
CA SER A 59 23.72 -4.39 6.68
C SER A 59 22.76 -5.09 7.66
N ASP A 60 21.60 -4.48 7.94
CA ASP A 60 20.57 -5.02 8.82
C ASP A 60 19.39 -5.58 7.98
N PRO A 61 19.25 -6.91 7.88
CA PRO A 61 18.18 -7.55 7.12
C PRO A 61 16.83 -7.54 7.86
N THR A 62 16.76 -6.95 9.06
CA THR A 62 15.51 -6.82 9.81
C THR A 62 14.82 -5.48 9.58
N ARG A 63 15.46 -4.58 8.83
CA ARG A 63 14.92 -3.25 8.51
C ARG A 63 13.78 -3.33 7.52
N TRP A 64 12.81 -2.43 7.70
CA TRP A 64 11.69 -2.26 6.79
C TRP A 64 11.63 -0.81 6.32
N TYR A 65 11.29 -0.64 5.05
CA TYR A 65 11.20 0.65 4.39
C TYR A 65 9.77 0.89 3.92
N ALA A 66 9.28 2.11 4.09
CA ALA A 66 8.10 2.59 3.39
C ALA A 66 8.51 3.61 2.33
N VAL A 67 7.81 3.59 1.20
CA VAL A 67 7.88 4.61 0.16
C VAL A 67 6.49 5.19 0.00
N ASP A 68 6.33 6.48 0.30
CA ASP A 68 5.05 7.17 0.20
C ASP A 68 4.75 7.75 -1.19
N MET A 69 3.60 8.41 -1.36
CA MET A 69 3.16 8.97 -2.65
C MET A 69 4.10 10.04 -3.25
N TYR A 70 5.03 10.58 -2.45
CA TYR A 70 6.03 11.56 -2.88
C TYR A 70 7.37 10.90 -3.22
N GLY A 71 7.52 9.60 -3.01
CA GLY A 71 8.80 8.90 -3.17
C GLY A 71 9.73 9.08 -1.97
N ARG A 72 9.23 9.58 -0.83
CA ARG A 72 10.03 9.64 0.40
C ARG A 72 10.22 8.24 0.93
N ILE A 73 11.46 7.89 1.21
CA ILE A 73 11.82 6.59 1.77
C ILE A 73 11.97 6.76 3.28
N LEU A 74 11.30 5.90 4.04
CA LEU A 74 11.21 5.98 5.49
C LEU A 74 11.60 4.64 6.13
N HIS A 75 12.46 4.66 7.13
CA HIS A 75 12.79 3.52 7.98
C HIS A 75 11.70 3.32 9.04
N LEU A 76 10.99 2.20 8.95
CA LEU A 76 9.93 1.88 9.90
C LEU A 76 10.51 1.44 11.24
N GLN A 77 9.90 1.91 12.33
CA GLN A 77 10.29 1.53 13.69
C GLN A 77 9.97 0.05 13.94
N ALA A 78 10.85 -0.66 14.64
CA ALA A 78 10.73 -2.10 14.86
C ALA A 78 9.40 -2.51 15.54
N GLU A 79 8.88 -1.68 16.45
CA GLU A 79 7.60 -1.91 17.12
C GLU A 79 6.42 -1.87 16.15
N ASP A 80 6.44 -0.93 15.19
CA ASP A 80 5.43 -0.80 14.16
C ASP A 80 5.53 -1.94 13.15
N VAL A 81 6.75 -2.33 12.77
CA VAL A 81 7.01 -3.46 11.85
C VAL A 81 6.37 -4.75 12.35
N ALA A 82 6.57 -5.13 13.61
CA ALA A 82 6.01 -6.37 14.15
C ALA A 82 4.47 -6.41 14.07
N ARG A 83 3.83 -5.25 14.27
CA ARG A 83 2.37 -5.10 14.19
C ARG A 83 1.89 -5.09 12.74
N LEU A 84 2.58 -4.39 11.85
CA LEU A 84 2.31 -4.39 10.41
C LEU A 84 2.44 -5.79 9.81
N GLN A 85 3.50 -6.52 10.13
CA GLN A 85 3.68 -7.92 9.72
C GLN A 85 2.49 -8.79 10.13
N THR A 86 2.03 -8.64 11.38
CA THR A 86 0.86 -9.37 11.88
C THR A 86 -0.40 -9.01 11.09
N LEU A 87 -0.62 -7.72 10.84
CA LEU A 87 -1.77 -7.24 10.06
C LEU A 87 -1.72 -7.72 8.61
N PHE A 88 -0.58 -7.60 7.94
CA PHE A 88 -0.37 -8.03 6.55
C PHE A 88 -0.59 -9.53 6.41
N LYS A 89 -0.07 -10.32 7.36
CA LYS A 89 -0.30 -11.75 7.39
C LYS A 89 -1.80 -12.07 7.49
N ARG A 90 -2.51 -11.47 8.46
CA ARG A 90 -3.96 -11.67 8.64
C ARG A 90 -4.76 -11.30 7.40
N VAL A 91 -4.43 -10.16 6.78
CA VAL A 91 -5.07 -9.74 5.53
C VAL A 91 -4.78 -10.76 4.42
N ARG A 92 -3.51 -11.04 4.13
CA ARG A 92 -3.08 -11.93 3.04
C ARG A 92 -3.65 -13.36 3.14
N GLU A 93 -3.67 -13.92 4.35
CA GLU A 93 -4.17 -15.27 4.63
C GLU A 93 -5.70 -15.32 4.80
N GLY A 94 -6.34 -14.18 5.00
CA GLY A 94 -7.79 -14.07 5.09
C GLY A 94 -8.49 -14.36 3.77
N VAL A 95 -9.81 -14.59 3.86
CA VAL A 95 -10.67 -14.94 2.71
C VAL A 95 -11.02 -13.73 1.82
N TYR A 96 -10.23 -12.65 1.87
CA TYR A 96 -10.57 -11.37 1.25
C TYR A 96 -10.24 -11.27 -0.25
N PHE A 97 -9.40 -12.19 -0.77
CA PHE A 97 -8.84 -12.17 -2.14
C PHE A 97 -9.57 -13.10 -3.11
N THR A 98 -10.89 -13.07 -3.16
CA THR A 98 -11.66 -13.89 -4.12
C THR A 98 -11.76 -13.20 -5.49
N LYS A 99 -11.72 -13.99 -6.58
CA LYS A 99 -11.40 -13.60 -7.97
C LYS A 99 -12.25 -12.48 -8.61
N SER A 100 -13.32 -12.00 -7.98
CA SER A 100 -14.26 -11.05 -8.59
C SER A 100 -14.74 -9.94 -7.65
N ARG A 101 -14.10 -9.73 -6.49
CA ARG A 101 -14.71 -8.90 -5.43
C ARG A 101 -14.05 -7.55 -5.27
N ARG A 102 -14.91 -6.54 -5.30
CA ARG A 102 -14.64 -5.17 -4.88
C ARG A 102 -15.36 -4.96 -3.56
N TRP A 103 -14.64 -4.50 -2.55
CA TRP A 103 -15.20 -4.06 -1.28
C TRP A 103 -15.65 -2.61 -1.46
N GLU A 104 -16.93 -2.41 -1.75
CA GLU A 104 -17.49 -1.08 -1.98
C GLU A 104 -18.23 -0.62 -0.73
N LEU A 105 -17.72 0.41 -0.07
CA LEU A 105 -18.33 0.98 1.13
C LEU A 105 -19.47 1.93 0.77
N GLU A 106 -20.49 2.02 1.63
CA GLU A 106 -21.59 2.96 1.49
C GLU A 106 -21.05 4.40 1.56
N GLN A 107 -21.22 5.15 0.48
CA GLN A 107 -20.77 6.53 0.37
C GLN A 107 -21.91 7.46 -0.04
N ARG A 108 -21.81 8.73 0.37
CA ARG A 108 -22.78 9.77 -0.05
C ARG A 108 -22.61 10.18 -1.51
N VAL A 109 -21.45 9.90 -2.09
CA VAL A 109 -21.09 10.27 -3.47
C VAL A 109 -20.74 9.02 -4.27
N SER A 110 -21.13 9.00 -5.55
CA SER A 110 -20.97 7.84 -6.44
C SER A 110 -19.62 7.78 -7.16
N CYS A 111 -18.87 8.88 -7.22
CA CYS A 111 -17.60 8.99 -7.94
C CYS A 111 -16.41 8.95 -6.97
N MET A 112 -16.16 7.78 -6.37
CA MET A 112 -15.01 7.59 -5.46
C MET A 112 -13.83 6.90 -6.17
N PRO A 113 -12.59 7.24 -5.79
CA PRO A 113 -11.41 6.53 -6.26
C PRO A 113 -11.52 5.01 -6.03
N GLY A 114 -10.99 4.25 -6.98
CA GLY A 114 -10.82 2.81 -6.83
C GLY A 114 -9.47 2.52 -6.21
N GLU A 115 -9.44 1.81 -5.09
CA GLU A 115 -8.24 1.56 -4.31
C GLU A 115 -7.83 0.11 -4.47
N ARG A 116 -6.51 -0.14 -4.48
CA ARG A 116 -5.96 -1.48 -4.65
C ARG A 116 -4.88 -1.72 -3.62
N LEU A 117 -5.06 -2.79 -2.86
CA LEU A 117 -4.01 -3.39 -2.05
C LEU A 117 -3.40 -4.55 -2.83
N VAL A 118 -2.09 -4.47 -3.07
CA VAL A 118 -1.32 -5.39 -3.88
C VAL A 118 -0.34 -6.12 -2.97
N PHE A 119 -0.56 -7.42 -2.80
CA PHE A 119 0.30 -8.29 -2.01
C PHE A 119 0.99 -9.30 -2.93
N PRO A 120 2.27 -9.63 -2.73
CA PRO A 120 2.85 -10.82 -3.34
C PRO A 120 2.04 -12.06 -2.93
N LYS A 121 1.84 -13.01 -3.85
CA LYS A 121 1.20 -14.29 -3.50
C LYS A 121 2.00 -15.07 -2.48
N GLU A 122 3.31 -15.01 -2.60
CA GLU A 122 4.28 -15.57 -1.69
C GLU A 122 5.37 -14.52 -1.48
N VAL A 123 5.69 -14.24 -0.21
CA VAL A 123 6.70 -13.23 0.13
C VAL A 123 8.08 -13.76 -0.18
N GLY A 124 8.95 -12.88 -0.68
CA GLY A 124 10.30 -13.25 -1.07
C GLY A 124 10.41 -13.96 -2.42
N SER A 125 9.29 -14.30 -3.09
CA SER A 125 9.31 -15.12 -4.31
C SER A 125 9.09 -14.36 -5.62
N LEU A 126 8.89 -13.03 -5.56
CA LEU A 126 8.72 -12.25 -6.79
C LEU A 126 9.98 -12.32 -7.65
N PRO A 127 9.86 -12.66 -8.95
CA PRO A 127 11.00 -12.70 -9.84
C PRO A 127 11.58 -11.29 -10.04
N PRO A 128 12.88 -11.15 -10.36
CA PRO A 128 13.53 -9.84 -10.51
C PRO A 128 12.91 -8.93 -11.57
N VAL A 129 12.28 -9.53 -12.59
CA VAL A 129 11.59 -8.85 -13.68
C VAL A 129 10.10 -9.19 -13.60
N PRO A 130 9.18 -8.22 -13.67
CA PRO A 130 7.75 -8.49 -13.77
C PRO A 130 7.40 -9.40 -14.95
N SER A 131 6.52 -10.37 -14.71
CA SER A 131 5.99 -11.22 -15.79
C SER A 131 5.24 -10.39 -16.83
N GLU A 132 5.52 -10.63 -18.12
CA GLU A 132 4.74 -10.10 -19.25
C GLU A 132 3.31 -10.68 -19.25
N ASP A 133 3.18 -11.95 -18.85
CA ASP A 133 1.96 -12.77 -18.90
C ASP A 133 1.08 -12.62 -17.65
N HIS A 134 0.93 -11.37 -17.21
CA HIS A 134 -0.06 -10.93 -16.22
C HIS A 134 0.34 -11.11 -14.74
N SER A 135 0.41 -9.97 -14.04
CA SER A 135 0.55 -9.80 -12.58
C SER A 135 -0.39 -10.65 -11.71
N ALA A 136 -1.43 -11.26 -12.28
CA ALA A 136 -2.32 -12.20 -11.61
C ALA A 136 -1.61 -13.47 -11.14
N GLU A 137 -0.45 -13.81 -11.71
CA GLU A 137 0.38 -14.92 -11.23
C GLU A 137 1.22 -14.55 -10.01
N GLU A 138 1.66 -13.30 -9.92
CA GLU A 138 2.62 -12.83 -8.91
C GLU A 138 1.95 -12.21 -7.69
N PHE A 139 0.79 -11.55 -7.88
CA PHE A 139 0.13 -10.78 -6.83
C PHE A 139 -1.28 -11.28 -6.51
N ARG A 140 -1.68 -11.06 -5.25
CA ARG A 140 -3.07 -10.99 -4.81
C ARG A 140 -3.47 -9.53 -4.75
N ILE A 141 -4.45 -9.14 -5.57
CA ILE A 141 -4.95 -7.77 -5.62
C ILE A 141 -6.33 -7.74 -5.00
N MET A 142 -6.51 -6.87 -4.01
CA MET A 142 -7.79 -6.60 -3.38
C MET A 142 -8.22 -5.18 -3.72
N ARG A 143 -9.47 -5.03 -4.14
CA ARG A 143 -10.04 -3.73 -4.54
C ARG A 143 -10.98 -3.23 -3.46
N VAL A 144 -10.71 -2.04 -2.96
CA VAL A 144 -11.59 -1.31 -2.04
C VAL A 144 -12.07 -0.05 -2.76
N ALA A 145 -13.26 0.44 -2.44
CA ALA A 145 -13.74 1.69 -2.99
C ALA A 145 -14.61 2.43 -2.01
N GLY A 146 -14.43 3.75 -2.01
CA GLY A 146 -15.14 4.62 -1.08
C GLY A 146 -14.70 4.40 0.35
N PHE A 147 -13.42 4.08 0.59
CA PHE A 147 -12.94 4.03 1.96
C PHE A 147 -13.07 5.41 2.62
N ASP A 148 -13.58 5.43 3.84
CA ASP A 148 -13.48 6.56 4.74
C ASP A 148 -13.32 6.06 6.18
N TYR A 149 -12.86 6.94 7.08
CA TYR A 149 -12.60 6.59 8.47
C TYR A 149 -13.87 6.45 9.35
N SER A 150 -15.05 6.70 8.80
CA SER A 150 -16.28 6.93 9.55
C SER A 150 -17.30 5.79 9.44
N ASP A 151 -17.33 5.10 8.30
CA ASP A 151 -18.27 4.02 8.01
C ASP A 151 -17.54 2.77 7.49
N ARG A 152 -18.08 1.60 7.83
CA ARG A 152 -17.57 0.29 7.43
C ARG A 152 -18.56 -0.49 6.58
N ARG A 153 -19.79 -0.01 6.47
CA ARG A 153 -20.88 -0.72 5.81
C ARG A 153 -20.62 -0.84 4.31
N LEU A 154 -20.89 -2.01 3.77
CA LEU A 154 -20.74 -2.29 2.35
C LEU A 154 -22.05 -1.99 1.62
N VAL A 155 -21.97 -1.43 0.41
CA VAL A 155 -23.13 -1.23 -0.47
C VAL A 155 -23.84 -2.55 -0.73
N ASN A 156 -23.07 -3.61 -0.98
CA ASN A 156 -23.55 -4.97 -1.14
C ASN A 156 -22.76 -5.91 -0.22
N PRO A 157 -23.40 -6.87 0.47
CA PRO A 157 -22.67 -7.86 1.24
C PRO A 157 -21.70 -8.66 0.39
N VAL A 158 -20.50 -8.89 0.92
CA VAL A 158 -19.43 -9.67 0.28
C VAL A 158 -19.20 -10.91 1.14
N ASP A 159 -19.47 -12.12 0.63
CA ASP A 159 -19.25 -13.37 1.40
C ASP A 159 -20.02 -13.43 2.73
N GLY A 160 -21.18 -12.76 2.79
CA GLY A 160 -21.96 -12.64 4.01
C GLY A 160 -21.46 -11.55 4.97
N PHE A 161 -20.33 -10.91 4.69
CA PHE A 161 -19.91 -9.69 5.38
C PHE A 161 -20.79 -8.53 4.93
N LYS A 162 -21.42 -7.84 5.89
CA LYS A 162 -22.17 -6.59 5.67
C LYS A 162 -21.31 -5.35 5.87
N GLU A 163 -20.16 -5.53 6.50
CA GLU A 163 -19.18 -4.50 6.78
C GLU A 163 -17.81 -5.01 6.35
N ILE A 164 -16.91 -4.10 5.99
CA ILE A 164 -15.54 -4.45 5.69
C ILE A 164 -14.87 -5.05 6.95
N PRO A 165 -14.16 -6.18 6.83
CA PRO A 165 -13.46 -6.83 7.95
C PRO A 165 -12.53 -5.87 8.68
N GLU A 166 -12.37 -6.06 9.98
CA GLU A 166 -11.64 -5.11 10.83
C GLU A 166 -10.19 -4.98 10.40
N GLU A 167 -9.54 -6.08 10.07
CA GLU A 167 -8.15 -6.10 9.61
C GLU A 167 -7.97 -5.36 8.28
N LEU A 168 -8.96 -5.45 7.40
CA LEU A 168 -8.95 -4.73 6.13
C LEU A 168 -9.23 -3.24 6.33
N PHE A 169 -10.20 -2.89 7.19
CA PHE A 169 -10.47 -1.50 7.55
C PHE A 169 -9.23 -0.83 8.16
N GLU A 170 -8.57 -1.54 9.09
CA GLU A 170 -7.34 -1.10 9.73
C GLU A 170 -6.23 -0.88 8.71
N LEU A 171 -6.00 -1.85 7.82
CA LEU A 171 -4.98 -1.73 6.79
C LEU A 171 -5.26 -0.57 5.84
N MET A 172 -6.51 -0.38 5.43
CA MET A 172 -6.92 0.72 4.57
C MET A 172 -6.66 2.08 5.24
N GLY A 173 -6.94 2.18 6.54
CA GLY A 173 -6.64 3.39 7.31
C GLY A 173 -5.15 3.73 7.33
N LEU A 174 -4.29 2.72 7.44
CA LEU A 174 -2.83 2.88 7.46
C LEU A 174 -2.25 3.26 6.09
N VAL A 175 -2.69 2.61 5.00
CA VAL A 175 -2.17 2.95 3.66
C VAL A 175 -2.62 4.35 3.22
N TRP A 176 -3.75 4.83 3.73
CA TRP A 176 -4.20 6.22 3.54
C TRP A 176 -3.30 7.25 4.22
N GLU A 177 -2.60 6.91 5.30
CA GLU A 177 -1.57 7.80 5.87
C GLU A 177 -0.46 8.09 4.85
N GLY A 178 -0.19 7.16 3.93
CA GLY A 178 0.74 7.36 2.81
C GLY A 178 0.26 8.37 1.76
N LEU A 179 -1.05 8.61 1.67
CA LEU A 179 -1.65 9.65 0.84
C LEU A 179 -1.71 11.02 1.55
N ASP A 180 -1.89 11.00 2.88
CA ASP A 180 -2.05 12.20 3.70
C ASP A 180 -0.73 12.68 4.33
N GLY A 181 0.41 12.36 3.70
CA GLY A 181 1.72 12.80 4.16
C GLY A 181 1.76 14.33 4.40
N PRO A 182 2.66 14.84 5.28
CA PRO A 182 2.74 16.25 5.64
C PRO A 182 2.83 17.15 4.41
N GLY A 183 1.68 17.73 4.06
CA GLY A 183 1.44 18.41 2.79
C GLY A 183 0.68 17.50 1.83
N SER A 184 -0.65 17.64 1.77
CA SER A 184 -1.43 17.08 0.67
C SER A 184 -0.92 17.65 -0.65
N SER A 185 -1.06 16.90 -1.75
CA SER A 185 -0.48 17.25 -3.06
C SER A 185 -1.01 18.56 -3.66
N TYR A 186 -2.01 19.16 -3.00
CA TYR A 186 -2.66 20.42 -3.37
C TYR A 186 -2.32 21.57 -2.40
N ALA A 187 -1.55 21.32 -1.34
CA ALA A 187 -1.09 22.35 -0.43
C ALA A 187 0.11 23.13 -1.04
N PRO A 188 0.11 24.47 -0.99
CA PRO A 188 1.30 25.25 -1.28
C PRO A 188 2.47 24.79 -0.39
N GLY A 189 3.58 24.36 -1.00
CA GLY A 189 4.73 23.81 -0.28
C GLY A 189 4.72 22.28 -0.11
N ALA A 190 3.84 21.57 -0.81
CA ALA A 190 3.90 20.11 -0.89
C ALA A 190 5.32 19.64 -1.28
N PRO A 191 5.81 18.52 -0.71
CA PRO A 191 7.12 17.98 -1.04
C PRO A 191 7.26 17.75 -2.55
N LYS A 192 8.43 18.10 -3.10
CA LYS A 192 8.75 17.74 -4.48
C LYS A 192 8.84 16.22 -4.57
N LYS A 193 8.12 15.64 -5.54
CA LYS A 193 8.19 14.20 -5.81
C LYS A 193 9.60 13.76 -6.20
N ASP A 194 10.08 12.67 -5.61
CA ASP A 194 11.25 11.94 -6.08
C ASP A 194 10.81 10.96 -7.19
N GLU A 195 10.79 11.47 -8.42
CA GLU A 195 10.40 10.68 -9.59
C GLU A 195 11.34 9.49 -9.86
N ILE A 196 12.58 9.51 -9.36
CA ILE A 196 13.50 8.36 -9.53
C ILE A 196 12.98 7.19 -8.70
N VAL A 197 12.68 7.43 -7.43
CA VAL A 197 12.13 6.42 -6.51
C VAL A 197 10.76 5.96 -6.97
N LEU A 198 9.87 6.90 -7.33
CA LEU A 198 8.51 6.55 -7.77
C LEU A 198 8.52 5.71 -9.06
N ASN A 199 9.33 6.06 -10.05
CA ASN A 199 9.44 5.27 -11.28
C ASN A 199 10.05 3.89 -11.02
N TYR A 200 11.01 3.80 -10.10
CA TYR A 200 11.56 2.52 -9.68
C TYR A 200 10.48 1.63 -9.05
N VAL A 201 9.72 2.14 -8.08
CA VAL A 201 8.64 1.39 -7.42
C VAL A 201 7.56 0.98 -8.42
N ARG A 202 7.13 1.88 -9.30
CA ARG A 202 6.17 1.56 -10.38
C ARG A 202 6.68 0.42 -11.28
N SER A 203 7.96 0.46 -11.65
CA SER A 203 8.57 -0.59 -12.48
C SER A 203 8.59 -1.96 -11.79
N MET A 204 8.70 -2.01 -10.46
CA MET A 204 8.61 -3.26 -9.70
C MET A 204 7.20 -3.82 -9.68
N LEU A 205 6.18 -2.96 -9.66
CA LEU A 205 4.78 -3.39 -9.61
C LEU A 205 4.28 -3.88 -10.98
N GLY A 206 4.81 -3.33 -12.08
CA GLY A 206 4.34 -3.59 -13.44
C GLY A 206 3.00 -2.90 -13.75
N GLU A 207 2.64 -2.84 -15.04
CA GLU A 207 1.49 -2.04 -15.52
C GLU A 207 0.15 -2.46 -14.89
N ARG A 208 -0.09 -3.76 -14.72
CA ARG A 208 -1.37 -4.26 -14.19
C ARG A 208 -1.62 -3.96 -12.72
N ALA A 209 -0.61 -3.63 -11.92
CA ALA A 209 -0.84 -3.17 -10.54
C ALA A 209 -1.65 -1.86 -10.51
N PHE A 210 -1.66 -1.12 -11.62
CA PHE A 210 -2.41 0.12 -11.82
C PHE A 210 -3.75 -0.11 -12.55
N GLY A 211 -3.99 -1.31 -13.06
CA GLY A 211 -5.25 -1.69 -13.70
C GLY A 211 -5.32 -1.37 -15.19
N LEU A 212 -4.18 -1.16 -15.83
CA LEU A 212 -3.99 -1.10 -17.28
C LEU A 212 -3.82 -2.50 -17.89
#